data_AF-A0A368GIH8-F1
#
_entry.id   AF-A0A368GIH8-F1
#
_cell.length_a   1.000
_cell.length_b   1.000
_cell.length_c   1.000
_cell.angle_alpha   90.00
_cell.angle_beta   90.00
_cell.angle_gamma   90.00
#
_symmetry.space_group_name_H-M   'P 1'
#
loop_
_entity.id
_entity.type
_entity.pdbx_description
1 polymer ?
#
loop_
_entity_poly.entity_id
_entity_poly.type
_entity_poly.pdbx_seq_one_letter_code
_entity_poly.pdbx_strand_id
1 'polypeptide(L)'
;MRRWHRPSQHPSPVTGALLFAILLYVLHSVFFLQILSPSVTSSRSPAPAIAFITSSDPKKTALCERTWLKRLTSYIVFSSIKKSASSAHVHLPHRPGSLWSSLSSKALFAELYVPHHYSWYLITSDDSYVLVDDLMQDLAAFDSDEPYLAVIGPSNMQEYGNLPVEHC
;
A
#
# COMPACT_ATOMS: atom_id res chain seq x y z
N MET A 1 -24.09 69.40 4.73
CA MET A 1 -22.93 68.54 4.41
C MET A 1 -22.88 67.38 5.40
N ARG A 2 -23.24 66.15 5.00
CA ARG A 2 -23.21 64.95 5.87
C ARG A 2 -21.85 64.26 5.70
N ARG A 3 -21.03 64.25 6.76
CA ARG A 3 -19.78 63.46 6.81
C ARG A 3 -20.12 62.00 7.11
N TRP A 4 -19.70 61.12 6.21
CA TRP A 4 -19.73 59.68 6.40
C TRP A 4 -18.64 59.25 7.39
N HIS A 5 -19.04 58.64 8.50
CA HIS A 5 -18.12 57.91 9.38
C HIS A 5 -17.93 56.49 8.83
N ARG A 6 -16.70 56.15 8.42
CA ARG A 6 -16.29 54.76 8.20
C ARG A 6 -16.03 54.09 9.56
N PRO A 7 -16.57 52.89 9.83
CA PRO A 7 -16.11 52.10 10.97
C PRO A 7 -14.76 51.47 10.65
N SER A 8 -13.76 51.72 11.48
CA SER A 8 -12.50 50.99 11.51
C SER A 8 -12.74 49.59 12.07
N GLN A 9 -12.72 48.59 11.19
CA GLN A 9 -12.70 47.18 11.59
C GLN A 9 -11.30 46.83 12.09
N HIS A 10 -11.12 46.83 13.40
CA HIS A 10 -9.96 46.17 14.01
C HIS A 10 -10.26 44.66 14.10
N PRO A 11 -9.37 43.78 13.60
CA PRO A 11 -9.54 42.34 13.74
C PRO A 11 -9.47 41.98 15.23
N SER A 12 -10.48 41.24 15.71
CA SER A 12 -10.53 40.81 17.10
C SER A 12 -9.38 39.83 17.39
N PRO A 13 -8.75 39.90 18.59
CA PRO A 13 -7.61 39.07 18.96
C PRO A 13 -7.95 37.57 19.00
N VAL A 14 -9.23 37.23 19.08
CA VAL A 14 -9.76 35.85 19.08
C VAL A 14 -9.51 35.16 17.73
N THR A 15 -9.62 35.88 16.62
CA THR A 15 -9.42 35.32 15.28
C THR A 15 -7.94 35.02 15.01
N GLY A 16 -7.04 35.85 15.55
CA GLY A 16 -5.60 35.63 15.48
C GLY A 16 -5.15 34.39 16.26
N ALA A 17 -5.69 34.19 17.46
CA ALA A 17 -5.36 33.04 18.30
C ALA A 17 -5.80 31.70 17.66
N LEU A 18 -6.96 31.69 17.00
CA LEU A 18 -7.52 30.49 16.36
C LEU A 18 -6.71 30.10 15.12
N LEU A 19 -6.30 31.08 14.31
CA LEU A 19 -5.38 30.84 13.18
C LEU A 19 -4.01 30.33 13.65
N PHE A 20 -3.49 30.86 14.75
CA PHE A 20 -2.21 30.43 15.31
C PHE A 20 -2.28 28.99 15.85
N ALA A 21 -3.38 28.60 16.48
CA ALA A 21 -3.61 27.24 16.94
C ALA A 21 -3.74 26.24 15.79
N ILE A 22 -4.45 26.61 14.70
CA ILE A 22 -4.53 25.79 13.49
C ILE A 22 -3.14 25.65 12.85
N LEU A 23 -2.39 26.73 12.76
CA LEU A 23 -1.06 26.72 12.17
C LEU A 23 -0.08 25.86 13.00
N LEU A 24 -0.14 25.95 14.33
CA LEU A 24 0.60 25.06 15.23
C LEU A 24 0.18 23.59 15.08
N TYR A 25 -1.12 23.30 14.94
CA TYR A 25 -1.62 21.94 14.72
C TYR A 25 -1.12 21.37 13.38
N VAL A 26 -1.16 22.16 12.31
CA VAL A 26 -0.62 21.76 11.00
C VAL A 26 0.89 21.56 11.08
N LEU A 27 1.62 22.48 11.72
CA LEU A 27 3.07 22.36 11.89
C LEU A 27 3.42 21.13 12.71
N HIS A 28 2.71 20.88 13.81
CA HIS A 28 2.90 19.71 14.66
C HIS A 28 2.54 18.42 13.91
N SER A 29 1.49 18.41 13.10
CA SER A 29 1.14 17.27 12.25
C SER A 29 2.26 16.97 11.25
N VAL A 30 2.76 17.99 10.53
CA VAL A 30 3.85 17.84 9.56
C VAL A 30 5.17 17.44 10.24
N PHE A 31 5.51 18.03 11.38
CA PHE A 31 6.73 17.68 12.13
C PHE A 31 6.66 16.27 12.74
N PHE A 32 5.53 15.85 13.30
CA PHE A 32 5.39 14.50 13.85
C PHE A 32 5.28 13.42 12.77
N LEU A 33 4.80 13.75 11.56
CA LEU A 33 4.89 12.86 10.40
C LEU A 33 6.34 12.70 9.90
N GLN A 34 7.21 13.71 10.07
CA GLN A 34 8.63 13.63 9.69
C GLN A 34 9.53 12.86 10.69
N ILE A 35 9.08 12.62 11.93
CA ILE A 35 9.85 11.86 12.93
C ILE A 35 9.85 10.34 12.65
N LEU A 36 9.08 9.88 11.65
CA LEU A 36 9.14 8.52 11.13
C LEU A 36 10.02 8.37 9.87
N SER A 37 10.80 9.39 9.51
CA SER A 37 11.83 9.24 8.48
C SER A 37 13.07 8.60 9.12
N PRO A 38 13.36 7.30 8.91
CA PRO A 38 14.62 6.74 9.36
C PRO A 38 15.74 7.50 8.65
N SER A 39 16.71 7.97 9.42
CA SER A 39 17.96 8.50 8.89
C SER A 39 18.52 7.49 7.89
N VAL A 40 18.72 7.95 6.65
CA VAL A 40 19.40 7.21 5.58
C VAL A 40 20.82 6.95 6.05
N THR A 41 20.99 5.85 6.77
CA THR A 41 22.27 5.23 7.00
C THR A 41 22.44 4.25 5.86
N SER A 42 23.45 4.51 5.04
CA SER A 42 23.91 3.67 3.92
C SER A 42 24.49 2.36 4.45
N SER A 43 23.65 1.57 5.11
CA SER A 43 23.81 0.13 5.23
C SER A 43 22.85 -0.48 4.23
N ARG A 44 23.35 -1.41 3.42
CA ARG A 44 22.62 -2.09 2.34
C ARG A 44 21.48 -2.94 2.96
N SER A 45 20.44 -2.27 3.42
CA SER A 45 19.18 -2.89 3.82
C SER A 45 18.56 -3.47 2.56
N PRO A 46 18.07 -4.72 2.59
CA PRO A 46 17.35 -5.27 1.45
C PRO A 46 16.22 -4.33 1.06
N ALA A 47 16.04 -4.14 -0.25
CA ALA A 47 15.03 -3.23 -0.79
C ALA A 47 13.65 -3.61 -0.20
N PRO A 48 12.91 -2.67 0.39
CA PRO A 48 11.67 -2.98 1.09
C PRO A 48 10.63 -3.56 0.14
N ALA A 49 10.03 -4.68 0.53
CA ALA A 49 9.07 -5.42 -0.27
C ALA A 49 7.77 -5.64 0.50
N ILE A 50 6.64 -5.47 -0.19
CA ILE A 50 5.29 -5.68 0.35
C ILE A 50 4.55 -6.77 -0.43
N ALA A 51 3.86 -7.66 0.29
CA ALA A 51 3.01 -8.69 -0.31
C ALA A 51 1.51 -8.39 -0.20
N PHE A 52 0.77 -8.68 -1.25
CA PHE A 52 -0.69 -8.65 -1.33
C PHE A 52 -1.19 -10.08 -1.56
N ILE A 53 -1.80 -10.67 -0.53
CA ILE A 53 -2.26 -12.06 -0.58
C ILE A 53 -3.76 -12.10 -0.77
N THR A 54 -4.22 -12.95 -1.68
CA THR A 54 -5.64 -13.29 -1.80
C THR A 54 -5.89 -14.60 -1.07
N SER A 55 -6.73 -14.58 -0.03
CA SER A 55 -7.06 -15.78 0.76
C SER A 55 -8.52 -15.83 1.13
N SER A 56 -9.14 -16.99 0.95
CA SER A 56 -10.44 -17.31 1.55
C SER A 56 -10.31 -18.22 2.76
N ASP A 57 -9.17 -18.92 2.95
CA ASP A 57 -8.96 -19.80 4.09
C ASP A 57 -8.08 -19.15 5.17
N PRO A 58 -8.63 -18.82 6.35
CA PRO A 58 -7.85 -18.24 7.43
C PRO A 58 -6.72 -19.14 7.94
N LYS A 59 -6.82 -20.46 7.78
CA LYS A 59 -5.76 -21.39 8.20
C LYS A 59 -4.55 -21.28 7.28
N LYS A 60 -4.78 -21.20 5.96
CA LYS A 60 -3.70 -21.00 4.99
C LYS A 60 -3.01 -19.66 5.18
N THR A 61 -3.79 -18.59 5.37
CA THR A 61 -3.22 -17.28 5.71
C THR A 61 -2.30 -17.36 6.93
N ALA A 62 -2.74 -17.99 8.02
CA ALA A 62 -1.92 -18.14 9.22
C ALA A 62 -0.63 -18.96 8.98
N LEU A 63 -0.63 -19.90 8.04
CA LEU A 63 0.58 -20.62 7.63
C LEU A 63 1.53 -19.72 6.84
N CYS A 64 1.03 -18.93 5.89
CA CYS A 64 1.83 -17.94 5.16
C CYS A 64 2.47 -16.92 6.13
N GLU A 65 1.69 -16.43 7.10
CA GLU A 65 2.14 -15.49 8.15
C GLU A 65 3.28 -16.06 8.99
N ARG A 66 3.18 -17.33 9.40
CA ARG A 66 4.20 -18.00 10.21
C ARG A 66 5.49 -18.33 9.43
N THR A 67 5.43 -18.34 8.10
CA THR A 67 6.50 -18.88 7.25
C THR A 67 7.23 -17.79 6.48
N TRP A 68 6.79 -17.46 5.28
CA TRP A 68 7.52 -16.59 4.36
C TRP A 68 7.13 -15.12 4.52
N LEU A 69 5.89 -14.81 4.91
CA LEU A 69 5.44 -13.41 5.05
C LEU A 69 6.16 -12.64 6.14
N LYS A 70 6.52 -13.30 7.25
CA LYS A 70 7.30 -12.66 8.32
C LYS A 70 8.70 -12.20 7.88
N ARG A 71 9.18 -12.64 6.70
CA ARG A 71 10.46 -12.22 6.14
C ARG A 71 10.35 -10.96 5.28
N LEU A 72 9.13 -10.55 4.93
CA LEU A 72 8.87 -9.31 4.18
C LEU A 72 8.72 -8.12 5.12
N THR A 73 8.87 -6.92 4.55
CA THR A 73 8.70 -5.66 5.29
C THR A 73 7.26 -5.48 5.75
N SER A 74 6.29 -5.80 4.89
CA SER A 74 4.86 -5.68 5.19
C SER A 74 4.04 -6.61 4.31
N TYR A 75 2.79 -6.85 4.70
CA TYR A 75 1.83 -7.59 3.88
C TYR A 75 0.39 -7.16 4.14
N ILE A 76 -0.46 -7.36 3.13
CA ILE A 76 -1.90 -7.06 3.15
C ILE A 76 -2.65 -8.30 2.68
N VAL A 77 -3.71 -8.66 3.40
CA VAL A 77 -4.54 -9.83 3.08
C VAL A 77 -5.89 -9.38 2.55
N PHE A 78 -6.21 -9.77 1.33
CA PHE A 78 -7.52 -9.63 0.72
C PHE A 78 -8.30 -10.90 0.98
N SER A 79 -9.39 -10.79 1.73
CA SER A 79 -10.25 -11.92 2.05
C SER A 79 -11.71 -11.61 1.78
N SER A 80 -12.44 -12.60 1.27
CA SER A 80 -13.89 -12.52 1.15
C SER A 80 -14.60 -12.76 2.50
N ILE A 81 -13.89 -13.30 3.50
CA ILE A 81 -14.45 -13.59 4.82
C ILE A 81 -14.27 -12.35 5.71
N LYS A 82 -15.38 -11.82 6.23
CA LYS A 82 -15.37 -10.80 7.29
C LYS A 82 -14.79 -11.41 8.57
N LYS A 83 -13.51 -11.18 8.84
CA LYS A 83 -12.89 -11.56 10.11
C LYS A 83 -12.86 -10.40 11.11
N SER A 84 -13.04 -10.77 12.37
CA SER A 84 -13.01 -9.89 13.55
C SER A 84 -11.70 -9.11 13.68
N ALA A 85 -11.79 -7.87 14.16
CA ALA A 85 -10.79 -6.80 14.26
C ALA A 85 -9.53 -7.10 15.10
N SER A 86 -9.21 -8.37 15.36
CA SER A 86 -8.10 -8.80 16.23
C SER A 86 -6.74 -8.92 15.51
N SER A 87 -6.71 -8.71 14.19
CA SER A 87 -5.48 -8.78 13.39
C SER A 87 -5.00 -7.35 13.13
N ALA A 88 -3.73 -7.06 13.43
CA ALA A 88 -3.07 -5.80 13.07
C ALA A 88 -2.98 -5.57 11.55
N HIS A 89 -3.45 -6.53 10.75
CA HIS A 89 -3.42 -6.52 9.30
C HIS A 89 -4.75 -6.03 8.72
N VAL A 90 -4.63 -5.23 7.66
CA VAL A 90 -5.76 -4.70 6.89
C VAL A 90 -6.37 -5.84 6.08
N HIS A 91 -7.60 -6.22 6.42
CA HIS A 91 -8.40 -7.19 5.67
C HIS A 91 -9.35 -6.45 4.74
N LEU A 92 -9.20 -6.66 3.43
CA LEU A 92 -10.05 -6.00 2.43
C LEU A 92 -11.01 -7.01 1.81
N PRO A 93 -12.30 -6.64 1.67
CA PRO A 93 -13.28 -7.50 1.02
C PRO A 93 -12.87 -7.76 -0.42
N HIS A 94 -12.65 -9.03 -0.76
CA HIS A 94 -12.38 -9.44 -2.13
C HIS A 94 -13.64 -10.03 -2.77
N ARG A 95 -14.05 -9.47 -3.92
CA ARG A 95 -15.08 -10.06 -4.76
C ARG A 95 -14.38 -10.88 -5.87
N PRO A 96 -14.73 -12.16 -6.05
CA PRO A 96 -14.20 -12.92 -7.17
C PRO A 96 -14.67 -12.28 -8.49
N GLY A 97 -13.70 -11.85 -9.30
CA GLY A 97 -13.89 -11.35 -10.67
C GLY A 97 -12.92 -12.08 -11.61
N SER A 98 -12.75 -11.59 -12.84
CA SER A 98 -11.66 -12.09 -13.69
C SER A 98 -10.29 -11.88 -13.03
N LEU A 99 -9.31 -12.73 -13.34
CA LEU A 99 -7.94 -12.60 -12.81
C LEU A 99 -7.39 -11.18 -13.03
N TRP A 100 -7.67 -10.61 -14.20
CA TRP A 100 -7.28 -9.23 -14.54
C TRP A 100 -7.97 -8.20 -13.64
N SER A 101 -9.28 -8.30 -13.42
CA SER A 101 -10.00 -7.39 -12.53
C SER A 101 -9.51 -7.47 -11.08
N SER A 102 -9.19 -8.67 -10.60
CA SER A 102 -8.56 -8.89 -9.30
C SER A 102 -7.18 -8.23 -9.21
N LEU A 103 -6.35 -8.38 -10.25
CA LEU A 103 -5.03 -7.77 -10.31
C LEU A 103 -5.12 -6.23 -10.35
N SER A 104 -5.92 -5.67 -11.27
CA SER A 104 -6.06 -4.22 -11.43
C SER A 104 -6.60 -3.56 -10.17
N SER A 105 -7.57 -4.17 -9.48
CA SER A 105 -8.11 -3.61 -8.23
C SER A 105 -7.08 -3.59 -7.10
N LYS A 106 -6.21 -4.60 -7.00
CA LYS A 106 -5.10 -4.62 -6.03
C LYS A 106 -4.01 -3.61 -6.39
N ALA A 107 -3.69 -3.48 -7.67
CA ALA A 107 -2.73 -2.48 -8.15
C ALA A 107 -3.20 -1.05 -7.85
N LEU A 108 -4.47 -0.73 -8.16
CA LEU A 108 -5.08 0.54 -7.80
C LEU A 108 -5.11 0.77 -6.29
N PHE A 109 -5.38 -0.28 -5.50
CA PHE A 109 -5.31 -0.17 -4.05
C PHE A 109 -3.89 0.17 -3.58
N ALA A 110 -2.86 -0.47 -4.15
CA ALA A 110 -1.47 -0.18 -3.84
C ALA A 110 -1.11 1.27 -4.17
N GLU A 111 -1.52 1.74 -5.35
CA GLU A 111 -1.27 3.12 -5.80
C GLU A 111 -1.90 4.16 -4.86
N LEU A 112 -3.12 3.93 -4.37
CA LEU A 112 -3.85 4.91 -3.58
C LEU A 112 -3.54 4.89 -2.08
N TYR A 113 -3.20 3.72 -1.53
CA TYR A 113 -3.18 3.50 -0.08
C TYR A 113 -1.87 2.94 0.46
N VAL A 114 -1.00 2.40 -0.39
CA VAL A 114 0.29 1.88 0.06
C VAL A 114 1.35 2.95 -0.10
N PRO A 115 2.08 3.30 0.97
CA PRO A 115 3.16 4.27 0.86
C PRO A 115 4.21 3.86 -0.19
N HIS A 116 4.63 4.80 -1.04
CA HIS A 116 5.59 4.55 -2.12
C HIS A 116 7.05 4.35 -1.68
N HIS A 117 7.30 3.92 -0.43
CA HIS A 117 8.65 3.60 0.03
C HIS A 117 9.03 2.13 -0.21
N TYR A 118 8.09 1.29 -0.66
CA TYR A 118 8.39 -0.08 -1.07
C TYR A 118 8.94 -0.08 -2.50
N SER A 119 10.06 -0.77 -2.69
CA SER A 119 10.67 -0.99 -4.00
C SER A 119 9.96 -2.11 -4.77
N TRP A 120 9.43 -3.11 -4.06
CA TRP A 120 8.87 -4.31 -4.68
C TRP A 120 7.46 -4.61 -4.16
N TYR A 121 6.55 -4.88 -5.10
CA TYR A 121 5.15 -5.20 -4.84
C TYR A 121 4.88 -6.63 -5.32
N LEU A 122 4.56 -7.52 -4.39
CA LEU A 122 4.30 -8.94 -4.68
C LEU A 122 2.81 -9.23 -4.59
N ILE A 123 2.21 -9.78 -5.63
CA ILE A 123 0.80 -10.16 -5.64
C ILE A 123 0.70 -11.68 -5.77
N THR A 124 0.05 -12.33 -4.81
CA THR A 124 -0.05 -13.79 -4.75
C THR A 124 -1.32 -14.29 -4.07
N SER A 125 -1.52 -15.60 -4.04
CA SER A 125 -2.62 -16.31 -3.38
C SER A 125 -2.14 -17.16 -2.21
N ASP A 126 -3.09 -17.65 -1.41
CA ASP A 126 -2.83 -18.45 -0.20
C ASP A 126 -2.31 -19.88 -0.44
N ASP A 127 -2.21 -20.30 -1.71
CA ASP A 127 -1.67 -21.57 -2.17
C ASP A 127 -0.20 -21.52 -2.58
N SER A 128 0.40 -20.32 -2.55
CA SER A 128 1.77 -20.10 -3.00
C SER A 128 2.75 -19.97 -1.83
N TYR A 129 3.95 -20.51 -2.03
CA TYR A 129 5.08 -20.36 -1.11
C TYR A 129 6.23 -19.66 -1.81
N VAL A 130 6.73 -18.57 -1.22
CA VAL A 130 7.79 -17.74 -1.81
C VAL A 130 9.08 -17.93 -1.01
N LEU A 131 10.17 -18.24 -1.72
CA LEU A 131 11.52 -18.19 -1.16
C LEU A 131 11.99 -16.73 -1.17
N VAL A 132 11.65 -16.00 -0.10
CA VAL A 132 11.84 -14.54 -0.04
C VAL A 132 13.30 -14.14 -0.21
N ASP A 133 14.24 -14.85 0.40
CA ASP A 133 15.67 -14.49 0.33
C ASP A 133 16.20 -14.63 -1.10
N ASP A 134 15.87 -15.73 -1.77
CA ASP A 134 16.24 -15.99 -3.17
C ASP A 134 15.59 -14.97 -4.10
N LEU A 135 14.30 -14.68 -3.90
CA LEU A 135 13.59 -13.66 -4.67
C LEU A 135 14.22 -12.27 -4.50
N MET A 136 14.56 -11.88 -3.27
CA MET A 136 15.19 -10.58 -3.01
C MET A 136 16.60 -10.51 -3.61
N GLN A 137 17.33 -11.63 -3.67
CA GLN A 137 18.61 -11.72 -4.35
C GLN A 137 18.45 -11.52 -5.86
N ASP A 138 17.45 -12.14 -6.48
CA ASP A 138 17.17 -11.97 -7.92
C ASP A 138 16.73 -10.54 -8.23
N LEU A 139 15.86 -9.97 -7.39
CA LEU A 139 15.38 -8.60 -7.55
C LEU A 139 16.49 -7.55 -7.34
N ALA A 140 17.54 -7.88 -6.56
CA ALA A 140 18.69 -6.99 -6.39
C ALA A 140 19.52 -6.79 -7.67
N ALA A 141 19.29 -7.58 -8.71
CA ALA A 141 19.90 -7.39 -10.03
C ALA A 141 19.19 -6.31 -10.88
N PHE A 142 18.00 -5.88 -10.48
CA PHE A 142 17.20 -4.88 -11.19
C PHE A 142 17.25 -3.53 -10.47
N ASP A 143 17.13 -2.46 -11.24
CA ASP A 143 16.91 -1.12 -10.70
C ASP A 143 15.43 -0.97 -10.30
N SER A 144 15.17 -0.64 -9.04
CA SER A 144 13.80 -0.45 -8.54
C SER A 144 13.15 0.84 -9.01
N ASP A 145 13.95 1.80 -9.51
CA ASP A 145 13.43 3.06 -10.03
C ASP A 145 12.95 2.94 -11.49
N GLU A 146 13.23 1.80 -12.14
CA GLU A 146 12.75 1.47 -13.47
C GLU A 146 11.47 0.59 -13.42
N PRO A 147 10.52 0.79 -14.35
CA PRO A 147 9.30 0.01 -14.38
C PRO A 147 9.60 -1.46 -14.70
N TYR A 148 9.36 -2.34 -13.74
CA TYR A 148 9.51 -3.78 -13.89
C TYR A 148 8.23 -4.52 -13.50
N LEU A 149 7.77 -5.42 -14.37
CA LEU A 149 6.64 -6.30 -14.11
C LEU A 149 6.97 -7.71 -14.57
N ALA A 150 6.86 -8.68 -13.65
CA ALA A 150 7.01 -10.09 -13.96
C ALA A 150 5.83 -10.89 -13.40
N VAL A 151 5.38 -11.88 -14.18
CA VAL A 151 4.40 -12.88 -13.75
C VAL A 151 5.15 -14.20 -13.58
N ILE A 152 5.29 -14.65 -12.34
CA ILE A 152 5.98 -15.89 -11.99
C ILE A 152 4.93 -16.99 -11.85
N GLY A 153 4.95 -17.97 -12.74
CA GLY A 153 3.99 -19.07 -12.75
C GLY A 153 4.27 -20.07 -13.89
N PRO A 154 3.53 -21.19 -13.93
CA PRO A 154 3.66 -22.16 -15.01
C PRO A 154 3.37 -21.52 -16.37
N SER A 155 4.17 -21.88 -17.38
CA SER A 155 4.17 -21.26 -18.72
C SER A 155 2.84 -21.38 -19.47
N ASN A 156 1.93 -22.26 -19.03
CA ASN A 156 0.61 -22.46 -19.63
C ASN A 156 -0.36 -21.28 -19.42
N MET A 157 -0.05 -20.31 -18.55
CA MET A 157 -0.87 -19.10 -18.44
C MET A 157 -0.65 -18.08 -19.57
N GLN A 158 0.45 -18.17 -20.34
CA GLN A 158 0.64 -17.34 -21.55
C GLN A 158 -0.25 -17.79 -22.72
N GLU A 159 -0.75 -19.03 -22.70
CA GLU A 159 -1.49 -19.65 -23.81
C GLU A 159 -2.97 -19.25 -23.83
N TYR A 160 -3.56 -18.91 -22.68
CA TYR A 160 -4.96 -18.46 -22.56
C TYR A 160 -5.18 -17.00 -23.00
N GLY A 161 -4.12 -16.23 -23.24
CA GLY A 161 -4.21 -14.87 -23.80
C GLY A 161 -4.59 -14.80 -25.28
N ASN A 162 -4.62 -15.95 -25.98
CA ASN A 162 -4.87 -16.04 -27.42
C ASN A 162 -6.19 -16.74 -27.80
N LEU A 163 -7.12 -16.95 -26.86
CA LEU A 163 -8.44 -17.47 -27.21
C LEU A 163 -9.27 -16.37 -27.89
N PRO A 164 -9.86 -16.63 -29.07
CA PRO A 164 -10.72 -15.67 -29.74
C PRO A 164 -11.91 -15.36 -28.84
N VAL A 165 -12.21 -14.07 -28.71
CA VAL A 165 -13.43 -13.58 -28.07
C VAL A 165 -14.61 -14.07 -28.91
N GLU A 166 -15.22 -15.19 -28.52
CA GLU A 166 -16.54 -15.53 -29.03
C GLU A 166 -17.55 -14.54 -28.45
N HIS A 167 -18.07 -13.70 -29.33
CA HIS A 167 -19.22 -12.85 -29.09
C HIS A 167 -20.42 -13.72 -28.70
N CYS A 168 -20.99 -13.45 -27.52
CA CYS A 168 -22.38 -13.76 -27.17
C CYS A 168 -23.01 -12.49 -26.62
#